data_AF-A0A7W9DPE7-F1
#
_entry.id   AF-A0A7W9DPE7-F1
#
_cell.length_a   1.000
_cell.length_b   1.000
_cell.length_c   1.000
_cell.angle_alpha   90.00
_cell.angle_beta   90.00
_cell.angle_gamma   90.00
#
_symmetry.space_group_name_H-M   'P 1'
#
loop_
_entity.id
_entity.type
_entity.pdbx_description
1 polymer ?
#
loop_
_entity_poly.entity_id
_entity_poly.type
_entity_poly.pdbx_seq_one_letter_code
_entity_poly.pdbx_strand_id
1 'polypeptide(L)'
;MLIPCYACESRFRPGEYFVACHDYNRGMDLVAWTCPACGNRDDLRVMPDAIGFGYPWRGRFSVQDRFQVPGLRRRRRDLRLDISLDKDVWHVPTKLRQVA
;
A
#
# COMPACT_ATOMS: atom_id res chain seq x y z
N MET A 1 3.86 6.02 15.80
CA MET A 1 2.85 6.38 14.77
C MET A 1 2.04 5.14 14.44
N LEU A 2 0.73 5.27 14.28
CA LEU A 2 -0.15 4.15 13.91
C LEU A 2 -0.98 4.53 12.69
N ILE A 3 -1.01 3.65 11.69
CA ILE A 3 -1.71 3.84 10.43
C ILE A 3 -3.14 3.31 10.58
N PRO A 4 -4.17 4.11 10.28
CA PRO A 4 -5.56 3.70 10.46
C PRO A 4 -6.07 2.83 9.30
N CYS A 5 -7.02 1.96 9.61
CA CYS A 5 -8.03 1.52 8.65
C CYS A 5 -9.15 2.56 8.62
N TYR A 6 -9.44 3.17 7.47
CA TYR A 6 -10.53 4.14 7.36
C TYR A 6 -11.93 3.51 7.41
N ALA A 7 -12.04 2.18 7.28
CA ALA A 7 -13.33 1.48 7.36
C ALA A 7 -13.74 1.09 8.78
N CYS A 8 -12.79 0.69 9.64
CA CYS A 8 -13.08 0.17 10.99
C CYS A 8 -12.32 0.87 12.12
N GLU A 9 -11.56 1.92 11.79
CA GLU A 9 -10.81 2.78 12.72
C GLU A 9 -9.71 2.08 13.52
N SER A 10 -9.49 0.78 13.33
CA SER A 10 -8.37 0.04 13.90
C SER A 10 -7.04 0.63 13.44
N ARG A 11 -6.05 0.62 14.33
CA ARG A 11 -4.77 1.31 14.14
C ARG A 11 -3.63 0.31 14.22
N PHE A 12 -2.75 0.34 13.23
CA PHE A 12 -1.68 -0.65 13.05
C PHE A 12 -0.31 0.00 13.13
N ARG A 13 0.67 -0.73 13.68
CA ARG A 13 2.08 -0.37 13.53
C ARG A 13 2.47 -0.50 12.05
N PRO A 14 3.50 0.23 11.59
CA PRO A 14 3.99 0.11 10.21
C PRO A 14 4.27 -1.33 9.78
N GLY A 15 4.89 -2.14 10.65
CA GLY A 15 5.16 -3.56 10.35
C GLY A 15 3.89 -4.39 10.12
N GLU A 16 2.87 -4.22 10.98
CA GLU A 16 1.57 -4.88 10.85
C GLU A 16 0.82 -4.40 9.60
N TYR A 17 0.95 -3.12 9.27
CA TYR A 17 0.28 -2.54 8.11
C TYR A 17 0.91 -3.01 6.80
N PHE A 18 2.24 -2.87 6.65
CA PHE A 18 2.94 -3.17 5.40
C PHE A 18 3.13 -4.66 5.13
N VAL A 19 3.12 -5.53 6.16
CA VAL A 19 3.08 -6.99 5.93
C VAL A 19 1.75 -7.44 5.32
N ALA A 20 0.67 -6.69 5.55
CA ALA A 20 -0.65 -6.96 4.97
C ALA A 20 -0.83 -6.36 3.56
N CYS A 21 0.22 -5.76 2.99
CA CYS A 21 0.22 -5.32 1.59
C CYS A 21 0.45 -6.50 0.64
N HIS A 22 -0.32 -6.56 -0.45
CA HIS A 22 -0.22 -7.59 -1.47
C HIS A 22 -0.59 -7.06 -2.87
N ASP A 23 -0.52 -7.92 -3.88
CA ASP A 23 -0.97 -7.65 -5.25
C ASP A 23 -0.48 -6.32 -5.85
N TYR A 24 0.83 -6.06 -5.87
CA TYR A 24 1.34 -4.82 -6.45
C TYR A 24 0.92 -4.72 -7.93
N ASN A 25 0.05 -3.76 -8.25
CA ASN A 25 -0.35 -3.43 -9.60
C ASN A 25 0.69 -2.51 -10.22
N ARG A 26 1.66 -3.13 -10.91
CA ARG A 26 2.76 -2.44 -11.61
C ARG A 26 2.28 -1.46 -12.68
N GLY A 27 1.13 -1.71 -13.31
CA GLY A 27 0.59 -0.86 -14.38
C GLY A 27 0.03 0.46 -13.85
N MET A 28 -0.65 0.41 -12.70
CA MET A 28 -1.27 1.58 -12.06
C MET A 28 -0.42 2.21 -10.96
N ASP A 29 0.64 1.51 -10.58
CA ASP A 29 1.50 1.84 -9.45
C ASP A 29 0.73 1.92 -8.12
N LEU A 30 -0.01 0.84 -7.83
CA LEU A 30 -0.85 0.67 -6.64
C LEU A 30 -0.55 -0.63 -5.94
N VAL A 31 -0.74 -0.64 -4.63
CA VAL A 31 -0.61 -1.82 -3.77
C VAL A 31 -1.97 -2.08 -3.17
N ALA A 32 -2.43 -3.34 -3.19
CA ALA A 32 -3.60 -3.71 -2.41
C ALA A 32 -3.21 -3.88 -0.95
N TRP A 33 -4.11 -3.54 -0.05
CA TRP A 33 -3.96 -3.79 1.38
C TRP A 33 -5.28 -4.29 1.92
N THR A 34 -5.24 -5.37 2.69
CA THR A 34 -6.42 -5.92 3.35
C THR A 34 -6.27 -5.73 4.85
N CYS A 35 -7.22 -5.02 5.46
CA CYS A 35 -7.23 -4.75 6.90
C CYS A 35 -7.21 -6.06 7.70
N PRO A 36 -6.18 -6.31 8.54
CA PRO A 36 -6.11 -7.52 9.36
C PRO A 36 -7.24 -7.65 10.39
N ALA A 37 -7.91 -6.55 10.74
CA ALA A 37 -8.98 -6.54 11.74
C ALA A 37 -10.38 -6.75 11.15
N CYS A 38 -10.70 -6.12 10.03
CA CYS A 38 -12.07 -6.12 9.47
C CYS A 38 -12.18 -6.69 8.04
N GLY A 39 -11.06 -7.02 7.39
CA GLY A 39 -11.07 -7.52 6.02
C GLY A 39 -11.37 -6.49 4.92
N ASN A 40 -11.50 -5.19 5.25
CA ASN A 40 -11.63 -4.14 4.24
C ASN A 40 -10.42 -4.17 3.30
N ARG A 41 -10.67 -4.16 1.98
CA ARG A 41 -9.62 -4.11 0.96
C ARG A 41 -9.56 -2.72 0.36
N ASP A 42 -8.41 -2.08 0.46
CA ASP A 42 -8.12 -0.81 -0.18
C ASP A 42 -6.99 -0.96 -1.22
N ASP A 43 -7.05 -0.16 -2.28
CA ASP A 43 -5.90 0.09 -3.13
C ASP A 43 -5.23 1.40 -2.67
N LEU A 44 -3.92 1.35 -2.44
CA LEU A 44 -3.15 2.47 -1.93
C LEU A 44 -1.93 2.77 -2.79
N ARG A 45 -1.49 4.03 -2.75
CA ARG A 45 -0.23 4.46 -3.36
C ARG A 45 0.80 4.72 -2.28
N VAL A 46 1.87 3.95 -2.30
CA VAL A 46 3.06 4.23 -1.47
C VAL A 46 3.81 5.41 -2.09
N MET A 47 4.12 6.42 -1.30
CA MET A 47 4.86 7.62 -1.71
C MET A 47 6.03 7.85 -0.73
N PRO A 48 7.03 8.67 -1.09
CA PRO A 48 7.98 9.16 -0.10
C PRO A 48 7.23 9.80 1.07
N ASP A 49 7.56 9.36 2.28
CA ASP A 49 7.03 9.86 3.55
C ASP A 49 5.50 9.77 3.73
N ALA A 50 4.77 9.05 2.87
CA ALA A 50 3.30 8.99 2.96
C ALA A 50 2.66 7.78 2.26
N ILE A 51 1.45 7.45 2.71
CA ILE A 51 0.52 6.54 2.03
C ILE A 51 -0.63 7.37 1.48
N GLY A 52 -0.94 7.17 0.21
CA GLY A 52 -2.04 7.84 -0.50
C GLY A 52 -3.25 6.94 -0.63
N PHE A 53 -4.39 7.41 -0.17
CA PHE A 53 -5.70 6.78 -0.31
C PHE A 53 -6.49 7.47 -1.41
N GLY A 54 -7.30 6.72 -2.14
CA GLY A 54 -7.98 7.27 -3.30
C GLY A 54 -8.77 6.22 -4.07
N TYR A 55 -9.15 6.60 -5.29
CA TYR A 55 -9.93 5.75 -6.17
C TYR A 55 -9.48 5.89 -7.63
N PRO A 56 -9.76 4.87 -8.47
CA PRO A 56 -9.61 5.01 -9.91
C PRO A 56 -10.52 6.10 -10.47
N TRP A 57 -9.94 7.06 -11.18
CA TRP A 57 -10.62 8.14 -11.89
C TRP A 57 -10.01 8.32 -13.28
N ARG A 58 -10.85 8.21 -14.33
CA ARG A 58 -10.44 8.37 -15.74
C ARG A 58 -9.18 7.56 -16.13
N GLY A 59 -9.12 6.30 -15.70
CA GLY A 59 -8.00 5.39 -16.01
C GLY A 59 -6.71 5.69 -15.24
N ARG A 60 -6.74 6.54 -14.22
CA ARG A 60 -5.62 6.83 -13.30
C ARG A 60 -6.07 6.67 -11.87
N PHE A 61 -5.15 6.44 -10.94
CA PHE A 61 -5.48 6.50 -9.51
C PHE A 61 -5.33 7.94 -9.02
N SER A 62 -6.42 8.49 -8.49
CA SER A 62 -6.44 9.83 -7.90
C SER A 62 -6.32 9.72 -6.38
N VAL A 63 -5.18 10.13 -5.84
CA VAL A 63 -4.96 10.22 -4.38
C VAL A 63 -5.76 11.41 -3.85
N GLN A 64 -6.70 11.15 -2.94
CA GLN A 64 -7.55 12.16 -2.31
C GLN A 64 -7.09 12.51 -0.90
N ASP A 65 -6.61 11.51 -0.16
CA ASP A 65 -6.10 11.70 1.20
C ASP A 65 -4.71 11.08 1.35
N ARG A 66 -3.92 11.62 2.28
CA ARG A 66 -2.56 11.16 2.57
C ARG A 66 -2.36 11.00 4.04
N PHE A 67 -1.96 9.80 4.44
CA PHE A 67 -1.46 9.56 5.78
C PHE A 67 0.06 9.68 5.79
N GLN A 68 0.60 10.57 6.62
CA GLN A 68 2.05 10.77 6.73
C GLN A 68 2.71 9.57 7.43
N VAL A 69 3.80 9.10 6.85
CA VAL A 69 4.65 8.03 7.37
C VAL A 69 6.11 8.47 7.18
N PRO A 70 6.65 9.33 8.04
CA PRO A 70 8.01 9.87 7.87
C PRO A 70 9.06 8.76 7.78
N GLY A 71 9.98 8.89 6.82
CA GLY A 71 11.01 7.88 6.54
C GLY A 71 10.55 6.76 5.59
N LEU A 72 9.28 6.75 5.20
CA LEU A 72 8.76 5.77 4.25
C LEU A 72 9.40 5.96 2.89
N ARG A 73 9.98 4.89 2.36
CA ARG A 73 10.56 4.84 1.03
C ARG A 73 9.98 3.67 0.27
N ARG A 74 10.14 3.75 -1.04
CA ARG A 74 9.75 2.70 -1.96
C ARG A 74 10.74 2.55 -3.09
N ARG A 75 10.87 1.33 -3.58
CA ARG A 75 11.69 1.02 -4.75
C ARG A 75 10.96 0.02 -5.63
N ARG A 76 10.62 0.46 -6.83
CA ARG A 76 10.05 -0.43 -7.85
C ARG A 76 11.12 -1.36 -8.37
N ARG A 77 10.79 -2.65 -8.46
CA ARG A 77 11.56 -3.70 -9.13
C ARG A 77 10.72 -4.26 -10.28
N ASP A 78 11.28 -5.20 -11.03
CA ASP A 78 10.60 -5.74 -12.21
C ASP A 78 9.30 -6.48 -11.84
N LEU A 79 9.34 -7.29 -10.78
CA LEU A 79 8.22 -8.16 -10.37
C LEU A 79 7.73 -7.90 -8.94
N ARG A 80 8.12 -6.76 -8.33
CA ARG A 80 7.69 -6.39 -6.98
C ARG A 80 7.87 -4.91 -6.69
N LEU A 81 7.24 -4.46 -5.61
CA LEU A 81 7.55 -3.22 -4.94
C LEU A 81 8.26 -3.53 -3.62
N ASP A 82 9.44 -2.93 -3.40
CA ASP A 82 10.07 -2.90 -2.09
C ASP A 82 9.55 -1.65 -1.36
N ILE A 83 8.93 -1.83 -0.19
CA ILE A 83 8.53 -0.76 0.74
C ILE A 83 9.52 -0.81 1.91
N SER A 84 10.08 0.31 2.33
CA SER A 84 11.03 0.33 3.43
C SER A 84 10.78 1.48 4.38
N LEU A 85 10.95 1.22 5.67
CA LEU A 85 10.87 2.22 6.73
C LEU A 85 11.95 1.87 7.76
N ASP A 86 12.81 2.83 8.06
CA ASP A 86 13.99 2.63 8.91
C ASP A 86 14.88 1.47 8.41
N LYS A 87 14.91 0.36 9.16
CA LYS A 87 15.69 -0.86 8.85
C LYS A 87 14.86 -1.95 8.19
N ASP A 88 13.54 -1.80 8.19
CA ASP A 88 12.62 -2.82 7.73
C ASP A 88 12.34 -2.66 6.24
N VAL A 89 12.20 -3.80 5.57
CA VAL A 89 11.85 -3.88 4.15
C VAL A 89 10.77 -4.93 3.95
N TRP A 90 9.66 -4.52 3.33
CA TRP A 90 8.57 -5.41 2.92
C TRP A 90 8.57 -5.53 1.40
N HIS A 91 8.50 -6.76 0.92
CA HIS A 91 8.46 -7.07 -0.50
C HIS A 91 7.03 -7.38 -0.89
N VAL A 92 6.45 -6.57 -1.78
CA VAL A 92 5.09 -6.76 -2.28
C VAL A 92 5.17 -7.28 -3.72
N PRO A 93 4.94 -8.58 -3.96
CA PRO A 93 4.98 -9.16 -5.29
C PRO A 93 3.97 -8.50 -6.22
N THR A 94 4.33 -8.38 -7.51
CA THR A 94 3.37 -7.98 -8.53
C THR A 94 2.27 -9.03 -8.65
N LYS A 95 1.01 -8.58 -8.79
CA LYS A 95 -0.08 -9.48 -9.15
C LYS A 95 0.22 -10.06 -10.53
N LEU A 96 0.66 -11.31 -10.60
CA LEU A 96 0.74 -12.02 -11.85
C LEU A 96 -0.71 -12.17 -12.33
N ARG A 97 -1.01 -11.60 -13.49
CA ARG A 97 -2.30 -11.81 -14.14
C ARG A 97 -2.37 -13.32 -14.42
N GLN A 98 -3.17 -14.05 -13.66
CA GLN A 98 -3.57 -15.39 -14.07
C GLN A 98 -4.27 -15.20 -15.42
N VAL A 99 -3.60 -15.65 -16.48
CA VAL A 99 -4.25 -15.86 -17.76
C VAL A 99 -5.11 -17.10 -17.54
N ALA A 100 -6.41 -16.88 -17.36
CA ALA A 100 -7.41 -17.93 -17.41
C ALA A 100 -7.74 -18.24 -18.87
#